data_AF-K9ZHE1-F1
#
_entry.id   AF-K9ZHE1-F1
#
_cell.length_a   1.000
_cell.length_b   1.000
_cell.length_c   1.000
_cell.angle_alpha   90.00
_cell.angle_beta   90.00
_cell.angle_gamma   90.00
#
_symmetry.space_group_name_H-M   'P 1'
#
loop_
_entity.id
_entity.type
_entity.pdbx_description
1 polymer ?
#
loop_
_entity_poly.entity_id
_entity_poly.type
_entity_poly.pdbx_seq_one_letter_code
_entity_poly.pdbx_strand_id
1 'polypeptide(L)'
;MSVNKKAAIAFIEVIENQSDLITDQIRQDLDQLSDQLPEDDEDIVEKIENWLQSYPLLLQTYKQNLQSMDLSLTEDGDIGPGGAKSPTPPNQPSESSKELIQNAIKENSPLSDDKKSQPKP
;
A
#
# COMPACT_ATOMS: atom_id res chain seq x y z
N MET A 1 1.42 4.58 -14.04
CA MET A 1 1.74 4.48 -12.60
C MET A 1 3.19 4.01 -12.50
N SER A 2 4.05 4.68 -11.72
CA SER A 2 5.48 4.32 -11.58
C SER A 2 5.66 2.97 -10.89
N VAL A 3 6.78 2.29 -11.14
CA VAL A 3 7.11 0.99 -10.52
C VAL A 3 7.05 1.07 -9.00
N ASN A 4 7.60 2.13 -8.40
CA ASN A 4 7.63 2.30 -6.94
C ASN A 4 6.23 2.49 -6.34
N LYS A 5 5.36 3.23 -7.04
CA LYS A 5 3.97 3.40 -6.62
C LYS A 5 3.19 2.08 -6.71
N LYS A 6 3.45 1.25 -7.73
CA LYS A 6 2.87 -0.09 -7.81
C LYS A 6 3.35 -0.99 -6.66
N ALA A 7 4.63 -0.91 -6.32
CA ALA A 7 5.20 -1.62 -5.18
C ALA A 7 4.53 -1.21 -3.85
N ALA A 8 4.39 0.08 -3.60
CA ALA A 8 3.66 0.55 -2.41
C ALA A 8 2.21 0.02 -2.35
N ILE A 9 1.49 -0.01 -3.48
CA ILE A 9 0.13 -0.55 -3.56
C ILE A 9 0.11 -2.07 -3.34
N ALA A 10 1.04 -2.80 -3.95
CA ALA A 10 1.15 -4.25 -3.76
C ALA A 10 1.37 -4.61 -2.28
N PHE A 11 2.13 -3.79 -1.56
CA PHE A 11 2.32 -3.92 -0.11
C PHE A 11 1.05 -3.64 0.68
N ILE A 12 0.30 -2.59 0.34
CA ILE A 12 -1.01 -2.29 0.94
C ILE A 12 -1.95 -3.49 0.78
N GLU A 13 -2.02 -4.08 -0.41
CA GLU A 13 -2.86 -5.26 -0.66
C GLU A 13 -2.45 -6.48 0.18
N VAL A 14 -1.16 -6.64 0.52
CA VAL A 14 -0.72 -7.68 1.45
C VAL A 14 -1.28 -7.39 2.84
N ILE A 15 -1.21 -6.14 3.30
CA ILE A 15 -1.71 -5.76 4.62
C ILE A 15 -3.22 -5.98 4.72
N GLU A 16 -3.97 -5.56 3.69
CA GLU A 16 -5.44 -5.62 3.69
C GLU A 16 -5.98 -7.04 3.49
N ASN A 17 -5.35 -7.85 2.64
CA ASN A 17 -5.90 -9.16 2.28
C ASN A 17 -5.29 -10.33 3.05
N GLN A 18 -4.16 -10.14 3.74
CA GLN A 18 -3.47 -11.21 4.48
C GLN A 18 -3.57 -11.01 5.99
N SER A 19 -4.73 -10.59 6.48
CA SER A 19 -4.97 -10.35 7.91
C SER A 19 -4.65 -11.59 8.77
N ASP A 20 -4.86 -12.80 8.23
CA ASP A 20 -4.52 -14.08 8.88
C ASP A 20 -3.00 -14.28 9.07
N LEU A 21 -2.17 -13.69 8.20
CA LEU A 21 -0.71 -13.77 8.28
C LEU A 21 -0.13 -12.69 9.20
N ILE A 22 -0.91 -11.64 9.48
CA ILE A 22 -0.48 -10.46 10.24
C ILE A 22 -0.77 -10.70 11.72
N THR A 23 0.19 -11.36 12.37
CA THR A 23 0.22 -11.57 13.83
C THR A 23 0.46 -10.27 14.60
N ASP A 24 0.18 -10.24 15.91
CA ASP A 24 0.43 -9.07 16.77
C ASP A 24 1.88 -8.55 16.69
N GLN A 25 2.86 -9.45 16.59
CA GLN A 25 4.26 -9.06 16.43
C GLN A 25 4.47 -8.30 15.11
N ILE A 26 3.97 -8.86 14.00
CA ILE A 26 4.05 -8.23 12.67
C ILE A 26 3.35 -6.87 12.67
N ARG A 27 2.25 -6.73 13.41
CA ARG A 27 1.52 -5.46 13.54
C ARG A 27 2.35 -4.39 14.24
N GLN A 28 3.03 -4.75 15.33
CA GLN A 28 3.95 -3.82 16.00
C GLN A 28 5.10 -3.42 15.08
N ASP A 29 5.69 -4.38 14.37
CA ASP A 29 6.77 -4.11 13.43
C ASP A 29 6.29 -3.24 12.24
N LEU A 30 5.04 -3.42 11.78
CA LEU A 30 4.41 -2.56 10.76
C LEU A 30 4.19 -1.13 11.27
N ASP A 31 3.69 -0.96 12.49
CA ASP A 31 3.51 0.36 13.12
C ASP A 31 4.85 1.10 13.19
N GLN A 32 5.91 0.44 13.67
CA GLN A 32 7.27 0.98 13.69
C GLN A 32 7.83 1.28 12.30
N LEU A 33 7.56 0.42 11.31
CA LEU A 33 7.95 0.66 9.92
C LEU A 33 7.29 1.95 9.41
N SER A 34 5.99 2.13 9.71
CA SER A 34 5.17 3.25 9.25
C SER A 34 5.71 4.62 9.70
N ASP A 35 6.25 4.71 10.91
CA ASP A 35 6.90 5.91 11.44
C ASP A 35 8.25 6.21 10.77
N GLN A 36 8.94 5.16 10.31
CA GLN A 36 10.25 5.26 9.66
C GLN A 36 10.18 5.45 8.15
N LEU A 37 8.98 5.42 7.55
CA LEU A 37 8.83 5.60 6.11
C LEU A 37 9.26 7.02 5.68
N PRO A 38 10.13 7.13 4.67
CA PRO A 38 10.51 8.40 4.07
C PRO A 38 9.37 8.96 3.21
N GLU A 39 9.53 10.18 2.67
CA GLU A 39 8.53 10.79 1.77
C GLU A 39 8.67 10.33 0.32
N ASP A 40 9.87 9.89 -0.08
CA ASP A 40 10.16 9.49 -1.45
C ASP A 40 9.72 8.05 -1.74
N ASP A 41 9.04 7.85 -2.88
CA ASP A 41 8.51 6.54 -3.28
C ASP A 41 9.60 5.47 -3.46
N GLU A 42 10.79 5.82 -3.94
CA GLU A 42 11.91 4.88 -4.11
C GLU A 42 12.40 4.39 -2.75
N ASP A 43 12.65 5.33 -1.84
CA ASP A 43 13.13 5.01 -0.50
C ASP A 43 12.07 4.26 0.35
N ILE A 44 10.78 4.57 0.14
CA ILE A 44 9.66 3.87 0.78
C ILE A 44 9.70 2.38 0.39
N VAL A 45 9.81 2.10 -0.91
CA VAL A 45 9.83 0.72 -1.43
C VAL A 45 11.05 -0.03 -0.91
N GLU A 46 12.22 0.61 -0.90
CA GLU A 46 13.43 0.01 -0.33
C GLU A 46 13.23 -0.40 1.14
N LYS A 47 12.62 0.46 1.96
CA LYS A 47 12.34 0.15 3.38
C LYS A 47 11.38 -1.01 3.53
N ILE A 48 10.30 -1.02 2.73
CA ILE A 48 9.31 -2.10 2.74
C ILE A 48 9.95 -3.42 2.32
N GLU A 49 10.71 -3.44 1.23
CA GLU A 49 11.33 -4.66 0.72
C GLU A 49 12.37 -5.22 1.70
N ASN A 50 13.14 -4.35 2.35
CA ASN A 50 14.08 -4.73 3.39
C ASN A 50 13.35 -5.34 4.61
N TRP A 51 12.27 -4.70 5.06
CA TRP A 51 11.43 -5.23 6.14
C TRP A 51 10.83 -6.59 5.78
N LEU A 52 10.29 -6.73 4.57
CA LEU A 52 9.71 -7.99 4.07
C LEU A 52 10.73 -9.13 3.99
N GLN A 53 12.04 -8.87 3.91
CA GLN A 53 13.05 -9.94 3.99
C GLN A 53 12.95 -10.77 5.28
N SER A 54 12.46 -10.15 6.36
CA SER A 54 12.27 -10.81 7.66
C SER A 54 11.01 -11.70 7.69
N TYR A 55 10.10 -11.53 6.74
CA TYR A 55 8.80 -12.21 6.68
C TYR A 55 8.62 -12.87 5.30
N PRO A 56 9.25 -14.03 5.05
CA PRO A 56 9.31 -14.65 3.73
C PRO A 56 7.94 -14.95 3.13
N LEU A 57 6.93 -15.23 3.96
CA LEU A 57 5.57 -15.47 3.50
C LEU A 57 4.90 -14.18 3.00
N LEU A 58 5.05 -13.06 3.71
CA LEU A 58 4.55 -11.76 3.26
C LEU A 58 5.30 -11.29 2.01
N LEU A 59 6.62 -11.52 1.95
CA LEU A 59 7.45 -11.23 0.78
C LEU A 59 6.96 -11.98 -0.46
N GLN A 60 6.55 -13.25 -0.30
CA GLN A 60 6.01 -14.04 -1.39
C GLN A 60 4.70 -13.45 -1.91
N THR A 61 3.75 -13.12 -1.03
CA THR A 61 2.47 -12.51 -1.42
C THR A 61 2.71 -11.14 -2.08
N TYR A 62 3.59 -10.32 -1.51
CA TYR A 62 3.98 -9.03 -2.07
C TYR A 62 4.49 -9.16 -3.51
N LYS A 63 5.42 -10.10 -3.76
CA LYS A 63 5.94 -10.38 -5.11
C LYS A 63 4.86 -10.88 -6.06
N GLN A 64 3.93 -11.69 -5.58
CA GLN A 64 2.81 -12.19 -6.38
C GLN A 64 1.84 -11.06 -6.78
N ASN A 65 1.55 -10.14 -5.86
CA ASN A 65 0.75 -8.95 -6.14
C ASN A 65 1.46 -8.05 -7.16
N LEU A 66 2.76 -7.80 -6.97
CA LEU A 66 3.59 -7.07 -7.92
C LEU A 66 3.57 -7.67 -9.33
N GLN A 67 3.74 -8.99 -9.45
CA GLN A 67 3.69 -9.67 -10.74
C GLN A 67 2.32 -9.56 -11.39
N SER A 68 1.23 -9.66 -10.62
CA SER A 68 -0.13 -9.50 -11.13
C SER A 68 -0.38 -8.08 -11.68
N MET A 69 0.17 -7.06 -11.01
CA MET A 69 0.11 -5.66 -11.47
C MET A 69 1.01 -5.36 -12.68
N ASP A 70 2.04 -6.16 -12.91
CA ASP A 70 2.89 -6.07 -14.10
C ASP A 70 2.21 -6.74 -15.30
N LEU A 71 1.62 -7.92 -15.09
CA LEU A 71 0.86 -8.66 -16.10
C LEU A 71 -0.37 -7.89 -16.61
N SER A 72 -1.02 -7.10 -15.73
CA SER A 72 -2.11 -6.21 -16.11
C SER A 72 -1.70 -5.11 -17.10
N LEU A 73 -0.41 -4.81 -17.30
CA LEU A 73 0.06 -3.90 -18.36
C LEU A 73 0.28 -4.62 -19.70
N THR A 74 0.49 -5.93 -19.68
CA THR A 74 0.78 -6.71 -20.90
C THR A 74 -0.47 -7.29 -21.56
N GLU A 75 -1.62 -7.24 -20.89
CA GLU A 75 -2.89 -7.82 -21.36
C GLU A 75 -3.96 -6.79 -21.77
N ASP A 76 -3.58 -5.53 -22.04
CA ASP A 76 -4.47 -4.55 -22.68
C ASP A 76 -4.02 -4.30 -24.12
N GLY A 77 -4.22 -5.33 -24.95
CA GLY A 77 -4.42 -5.12 -26.37
C GLY A 77 -5.82 -4.54 -26.58
N ASP A 78 -5.86 -3.28 -27.02
CA ASP A 78 -7.04 -2.52 -27.46
C ASP A 78 -7.79 -1.73 -26.37
N ILE A 79 -7.57 -0.40 -26.32
CA ILE A 79 -8.60 0.67 -26.39
C ILE A 79 -7.92 2.05 -26.61
N GLY A 80 -8.03 2.56 -27.84
CA GLY A 80 -8.31 3.96 -28.24
C GLY A 80 -7.39 5.15 -27.85
N PRO A 81 -7.10 6.10 -28.77
CA PRO A 81 -6.54 7.40 -28.43
C PRO A 81 -7.64 8.28 -27.81
N GLY A 82 -7.87 8.14 -26.50
CA GLY A 82 -8.90 8.88 -25.78
C GLY A 82 -8.39 9.34 -24.43
N GLY A 83 -8.20 10.65 -24.27
CA GLY A 83 -7.71 11.25 -23.04
C GLY A 83 -8.61 10.98 -21.84
N ALA A 84 -8.18 10.07 -20.97
CA ALA A 84 -8.72 9.97 -19.63
C ALA A 84 -8.04 11.01 -18.74
N LYS A 85 -8.62 12.22 -18.68
CA LYS A 85 -8.31 13.15 -17.60
C LYS A 85 -8.90 12.56 -16.32
N SER A 86 -8.04 12.17 -15.38
CA SER A 86 -8.46 11.76 -14.04
C SER A 86 -9.42 12.80 -13.45
N PRO A 87 -10.54 12.39 -12.84
CA PRO A 87 -11.43 13.29 -12.13
C PRO A 87 -10.87 13.55 -10.73
N THR A 88 -9.60 13.94 -10.62
CA THR A 88 -9.06 14.42 -9.35
C THR A 88 -9.20 15.93 -9.36
N PRO A 89 -9.97 16.54 -8.44
CA PRO A 89 -10.07 17.99 -8.36
C PRO A 89 -8.66 18.58 -8.21
N PRO A 90 -8.30 19.64 -8.96
CA PRO A 90 -6.93 20.12 -9.12
C PRO A 90 -6.32 20.79 -7.87
N ASN A 91 -6.86 20.52 -6.67
CA ASN A 91 -6.49 21.20 -5.43
C ASN A 91 -6.47 20.28 -4.19
N GLN A 92 -6.60 18.96 -4.34
CA GLN A 92 -6.23 18.06 -3.25
C GLN A 92 -4.77 17.65 -3.42
N PRO A 93 -3.93 17.74 -2.37
CA PRO A 93 -2.67 17.03 -2.39
C PRO A 93 -3.00 15.57 -2.70
N SER A 94 -2.39 15.01 -3.74
CA SER A 94 -2.48 13.57 -3.94
C SER A 94 -1.87 12.92 -2.71
N GLU A 95 -2.61 12.02 -2.04
CA GLU A 95 -2.07 11.29 -0.89
C GLU A 95 -0.75 10.63 -1.31
N SER A 96 0.30 10.91 -0.54
CA SER A 96 1.62 10.34 -0.77
C SER A 96 1.56 8.83 -0.52
N SER A 97 2.42 8.04 -1.17
CA SER A 97 2.46 6.59 -0.96
C SER A 97 2.65 6.25 0.52
N LYS A 98 3.44 7.05 1.25
CA LYS A 98 3.58 6.97 2.70
C LYS A 98 2.24 7.06 3.43
N GLU A 99 1.40 8.05 3.12
CA GLU A 99 0.11 8.24 3.79
C GLU A 99 -0.82 7.05 3.52
N LEU A 100 -0.83 6.55 2.28
CA LEU A 100 -1.62 5.37 1.91
C LEU A 100 -1.19 4.13 2.72
N ILE A 101 0.11 3.89 2.86
CA ILE A 101 0.64 2.77 3.63
C ILE A 101 0.31 2.94 5.13
N GLN A 102 0.50 4.14 5.68
CA GLN A 102 0.17 4.43 7.08
C GLN A 102 -1.33 4.21 7.36
N ASN A 103 -2.20 4.61 6.45
CA ASN A 103 -3.65 4.40 6.57
C ASN A 103 -3.99 2.91 6.56
N ALA A 104 -3.43 2.14 5.61
CA ALA A 104 -3.66 0.70 5.53
C ALA A 104 -3.23 -0.05 6.80
N ILE A 105 -2.09 0.32 7.39
CA ILE A 105 -1.57 -0.25 8.65
C ILE A 105 -2.51 0.08 9.82
N LYS A 106 -2.99 1.32 9.91
CA LYS A 106 -3.91 1.77 10.96
C LYS A 106 -5.27 1.07 10.86
N GLU A 107 -5.83 0.95 9.67
CA GLU A 107 -7.13 0.31 9.46
C GLU A 107 -7.10 -1.18 9.74
N ASN A 108 -5.95 -1.83 9.51
CA ASN A 108 -5.82 -3.25 9.82
C ASN A 108 -5.50 -3.53 11.29
N SER A 109 -5.02 -2.57 12.09
CA SER A 109 -4.62 -2.80 13.48
C SER A 109 -5.81 -2.97 14.44
N PRO A 110 -5.81 -4.01 15.32
CA PRO A 110 -6.90 -4.25 16.29
C PRO A 110 -6.98 -3.17 17.38
N LEU A 111 -5.94 -2.33 17.50
CA LEU A 111 -5.89 -1.19 18.41
C LEU A 111 -6.66 0.03 17.92
N SER A 112 -7.22 0.00 16.70
CA SER A 112 -8.15 1.04 16.20
C SER A 112 -9.56 0.87 16.78
N ASP A 113 -9.66 0.55 18.07
CA ASP A 113 -10.82 0.87 18.90
C ASP A 113 -10.63 2.28 19.48
N ASP A 114 -10.39 3.29 18.63
CA ASP A 114 -10.68 4.67 18.97
C ASP A 114 -11.09 5.44 17.70
N LYS A 115 -12.40 5.67 17.62
CA LYS A 115 -13.09 6.68 16.76
C LYS A 115 -13.15 6.43 15.25
N LYS A 116 -14.00 5.48 14.88
CA LYS A 116 -14.99 5.76 13.81
C LYS A 116 -16.42 5.38 14.20
N SER A 117 -16.80 5.62 15.45
CA SER A 117 -18.20 5.91 15.77
C SER A 117 -18.43 7.43 15.59
N GLN A 118 -19.28 7.73 14.60
CA GLN A 118 -19.92 8.98 14.14
C GLN A 118 -20.38 9.95 15.26
N PRO A 119 -21.14 11.05 14.98
CA PRO A 119 -21.31 11.95 13.81
C PRO A 119 -21.16 13.44 14.25
N LYS A 120 -21.34 14.44 13.38
CA LYS A 120 -21.82 15.76 13.83
C LYS A 120 -22.29 16.67 12.69
N PRO A 121 -23.14 17.67 13.01
CA PRO A 121 -24.58 17.61 13.26
C PRO A 121 -25.41 18.12 12.06
#